data_AF-A0A7W2FEW1-F1
#
_entry.id   AF-A0A7W2FEW1-F1
#
_cell.length_a   1.000
_cell.length_b   1.000
_cell.length_c   1.000
_cell.angle_alpha   90.00
_cell.angle_beta   90.00
_cell.angle_gamma   90.00
#
_symmetry.space_group_name_H-M   'P 1'
#
loop_
_entity.id
_entity.type
_entity.pdbx_description
1 polymer ?
#
loop_
_entity_poly.entity_id
_entity_poly.type
_entity_poly.pdbx_seq_one_letter_code
_entity_poly.pdbx_strand_id
1 'polypeptide(L)'
;MRWTRSRGFTMLEIMVALLVLALGIFCGTGMQLAALRTRHQSALLTQSLHLANSLAERMRANSIAPPLPDAANPYLSFNYDALAEPSPAPPSPLCYALGAHCDRGQLAQFDLYDIKQQVHSSLPAGRALVCRDAGLWQGGRLRWDCTGGAGAPLVVKVGWRGKRPDGTAARDADGAFVPGVAVVVGALP
;
A
#
# COMPACT_ATOMS: atom_id res chain seq x y z
N MET A 1 33.44 20.07 -71.15
CA MET A 1 33.31 19.75 -69.71
C MET A 1 31.83 19.68 -69.35
N ARG A 2 31.31 18.49 -69.03
CA ARG A 2 29.92 18.29 -68.61
C ARG A 2 29.84 18.55 -67.11
N TRP A 3 29.17 19.62 -66.69
CA TRP A 3 28.84 19.86 -65.29
C TRP A 3 27.60 19.06 -64.93
N THR A 4 27.75 18.04 -64.08
CA THR A 4 26.62 17.32 -63.49
C THR A 4 25.93 18.22 -62.47
N ARG A 5 24.66 18.55 -62.70
CA ARG A 5 23.80 19.25 -61.73
C ARG A 5 23.63 18.38 -60.47
N SER A 6 24.19 18.82 -59.35
CA SER A 6 23.87 18.27 -58.04
C SER A 6 22.44 18.67 -57.67
N ARG A 7 21.52 17.72 -57.62
CA ARG A 7 20.14 17.95 -57.14
C ARG A 7 20.21 18.05 -55.61
N GLY A 8 19.91 19.22 -55.06
CA GLY A 8 19.85 19.45 -53.62
C GLY A 8 18.73 18.65 -52.98
N PHE A 9 19.08 17.47 -52.44
CA PHE A 9 18.18 16.59 -51.67
C PHE A 9 18.42 16.71 -50.14
N THR A 10 19.41 17.50 -49.73
CA THR A 10 19.89 17.56 -48.33
C THR A 10 18.91 18.21 -47.36
N MET A 11 18.17 19.25 -47.77
CA MET A 11 17.25 19.95 -46.86
C MET A 11 16.05 19.08 -46.48
N LEU A 12 15.44 18.37 -47.43
CA LEU A 12 14.31 17.48 -47.14
C LEU A 12 14.75 16.28 -46.29
N GLU A 13 15.93 15.73 -46.56
CA GLU A 13 16.50 14.63 -45.79
C GLU A 13 16.77 15.02 -44.32
N ILE A 14 17.32 16.22 -44.08
CA ILE A 14 17.52 16.74 -42.72
C ILE A 14 16.18 16.97 -42.02
N MET A 15 15.17 17.51 -42.71
CA MET A 15 13.85 17.71 -42.11
C MET A 15 13.18 16.39 -41.73
N VAL A 16 13.27 15.37 -42.60
CA VAL A 16 12.75 14.02 -42.30
C VAL A 16 13.54 13.39 -41.14
N ALA A 17 14.86 13.53 -41.11
CA ALA A 17 15.69 13.01 -40.01
C ALA A 17 15.33 13.67 -38.66
N LEU A 18 15.15 14.98 -38.63
CA LEU A 18 14.71 15.72 -37.44
C LEU A 18 13.28 15.34 -37.02
N LEU A 19 12.37 15.14 -37.98
CA LEU A 19 11.01 14.69 -37.70
C LEU A 19 11.02 13.31 -37.03
N VAL A 20 11.75 12.35 -37.60
CA VAL A 20 11.87 10.99 -37.05
C VAL A 20 12.54 11.02 -35.67
N LEU A 21 13.59 11.83 -35.49
CA LEU A 21 14.25 12.02 -34.19
C LEU A 21 13.29 12.59 -33.15
N ALA A 22 12.53 13.64 -33.49
CA ALA A 22 11.58 14.25 -32.59
C ALA A 22 10.50 13.24 -32.16
N LEU A 23 9.92 12.51 -33.11
CA LEU A 23 8.96 11.43 -32.83
C LEU A 23 9.55 10.35 -31.92
N GLY A 24 10.80 9.95 -32.16
CA GLY A 24 11.51 8.99 -31.30
C GLY A 24 11.61 9.46 -29.85
N ILE A 25 11.92 10.74 -29.63
CA ILE A 25 12.01 11.32 -28.29
C ILE A 25 10.62 11.40 -27.62
N PHE A 26 9.57 11.83 -28.34
CA PHE A 26 8.21 11.89 -27.78
C PHE A 26 7.68 10.51 -27.41
N CYS A 27 7.92 9.49 -28.24
CA CYS A 27 7.57 8.11 -27.92
C CYS A 27 8.34 7.61 -26.68
N GLY A 28 9.65 7.89 -26.61
CA GLY A 28 10.49 7.49 -25.49
C GLY A 28 10.07 8.11 -24.15
N THR A 29 9.73 9.40 -24.13
CA THR A 29 9.28 10.07 -22.90
C THR A 29 7.95 9.53 -22.40
N GLY A 30 7.01 9.20 -23.31
CA GLY A 30 5.76 8.54 -22.96
C GLY A 30 5.97 7.19 -22.27
N MET A 31 6.87 6.36 -22.79
CA MET A 31 7.23 5.07 -22.18
C MET A 31 7.91 5.24 -20.82
N GLN A 32 8.82 6.21 -20.68
CA GLN A 32 9.49 6.48 -19.41
C GLN A 32 8.50 6.91 -18.32
N LEU A 33 7.53 7.77 -18.65
CA LEU A 33 6.50 8.19 -17.70
C LEU A 33 5.61 7.02 -17.27
N ALA A 34 5.21 6.18 -18.22
CA ALA A 34 4.45 4.97 -17.91
C ALA A 34 5.25 4.03 -16.99
N ALA A 35 6.54 3.82 -17.27
CA ALA A 35 7.42 2.99 -16.45
C ALA A 35 7.55 3.54 -15.02
N LEU A 36 7.69 4.86 -14.84
CA LEU A 36 7.75 5.48 -13.52
C LEU A 36 6.46 5.28 -12.73
N ARG A 37 5.29 5.44 -13.36
CA ARG A 37 3.99 5.21 -12.72
C ARG A 37 3.84 3.77 -12.26
N THR A 38 4.18 2.80 -13.10
CA THR A 38 4.12 1.37 -12.75
C THR A 38 5.09 1.04 -11.62
N ARG A 39 6.32 1.53 -11.66
CA ARG A 39 7.31 1.34 -10.58
C ARG A 39 6.80 1.87 -9.24
N HIS A 40 6.21 3.05 -9.24
CA HIS A 40 5.65 3.65 -8.03
C HIS A 40 4.51 2.81 -7.46
N GLN A 41 3.58 2.35 -8.29
CA GLN A 41 2.48 1.47 -7.83
C GLN A 41 3.01 0.13 -7.30
N SER A 42 3.97 -0.50 -7.97
CA SER A 42 4.60 -1.74 -7.51
C SER A 42 5.35 -1.57 -6.18
N ALA A 43 5.97 -0.41 -5.95
CA ALA A 43 6.63 -0.09 -4.69
C ALA A 43 5.63 -0.02 -3.53
N LEU A 44 4.52 0.69 -3.72
CA LEU A 44 3.46 0.80 -2.70
C LEU A 44 2.80 -0.54 -2.39
N LEU A 45 2.58 -1.37 -3.42
CA LEU A 45 2.07 -2.73 -3.24
C LEU A 45 3.03 -3.59 -2.42
N THR A 46 4.32 -3.56 -2.75
CA THR A 46 5.37 -4.29 -2.03
C THR A 46 5.45 -3.84 -0.57
N GLN A 47 5.45 -2.52 -0.32
CA GLN A 47 5.46 -1.96 1.04
C GLN A 47 4.23 -2.41 1.83
N SER A 48 3.03 -2.29 1.25
CA SER A 48 1.78 -2.69 1.90
C SER A 48 1.76 -4.19 2.22
N LEU A 49 2.24 -5.03 1.30
CA LEU A 49 2.36 -6.47 1.50
C LEU A 49 3.35 -6.80 2.61
N HIS A 50 4.48 -6.10 2.66
CA HIS A 50 5.47 -6.26 3.72
C HIS A 50 4.88 -5.91 5.09
N LEU A 51 4.16 -4.79 5.21
CA LEU A 51 3.48 -4.37 6.43
C LEU A 51 2.39 -5.37 6.86
N ALA A 52 1.60 -5.85 5.90
CA ALA A 52 0.54 -6.82 6.20
C ALA A 52 1.11 -8.16 6.67
N ASN A 53 2.16 -8.66 6.01
CA ASN A 53 2.82 -9.90 6.39
C ASN A 53 3.56 -9.79 7.72
N SER A 54 4.27 -8.67 7.97
CA SER A 54 4.99 -8.48 9.22
C SER A 54 4.03 -8.42 10.41
N LEU A 55 2.89 -7.74 10.28
CA LEU A 55 1.85 -7.72 11.30
C LEU A 55 1.19 -9.10 11.47
N ALA A 56 0.88 -9.79 10.36
CA ALA A 56 0.33 -11.15 10.42
C ALA A 56 1.26 -12.10 11.17
N GLU A 57 2.57 -12.01 10.94
CA GLU A 57 3.54 -12.86 11.61
C GLU A 57 3.70 -12.52 13.09
N ARG A 58 3.72 -11.22 13.44
CA ARG A 58 3.71 -10.78 14.84
C ARG A 58 2.47 -11.27 15.59
N MET A 59 1.31 -11.26 14.95
CA MET A 59 0.07 -11.82 15.52
C MET A 59 0.15 -13.33 15.74
N ARG A 60 0.77 -14.08 14.83
CA ARG A 60 0.98 -15.53 15.00
C ARG A 60 1.94 -15.82 16.15
N ALA A 61 3.03 -15.05 16.23
CA ALA A 61 4.03 -15.18 17.28
C ALA A 61 3.47 -14.79 18.66
N ASN A 62 2.68 -13.72 18.73
CA ASN A 62 1.98 -13.26 19.93
C ASN A 62 0.55 -13.84 19.99
N SER A 63 0.42 -15.15 19.75
CA SER A 63 -0.88 -15.83 19.87
C SER A 63 -1.35 -15.77 21.33
N ILE A 64 -2.39 -14.97 21.56
CA ILE A 64 -2.99 -14.81 22.88
C ILE A 64 -3.91 -16.03 23.11
N ALA A 65 -3.37 -17.12 23.67
CA ALA A 65 -4.16 -18.28 24.12
C ALA A 65 -4.64 -18.06 25.58
N PRO A 66 -5.88 -18.45 25.97
CA PRO A 66 -6.97 -19.11 25.24
C PRO A 66 -7.79 -18.14 24.38
N PRO A 67 -8.77 -18.57 23.55
CA PRO A 67 -9.59 -17.68 22.72
C PRO A 67 -10.19 -16.55 23.56
N LEU A 68 -9.61 -15.36 23.44
CA LEU A 68 -10.20 -14.18 24.02
C LEU A 68 -11.49 -13.87 23.24
N PRO A 69 -12.55 -13.43 23.94
CA PRO A 69 -13.67 -12.83 23.24
C PRO A 69 -13.14 -11.70 22.35
N ASP A 70 -13.70 -11.53 21.16
CA ASP A 70 -13.21 -10.58 20.16
C ASP A 70 -13.03 -9.16 20.72
N ALA A 71 -13.86 -8.76 21.68
CA ALA A 71 -13.78 -7.49 22.39
C ALA A 71 -12.50 -7.31 23.25
N ALA A 72 -11.87 -8.39 23.68
CA ALA A 72 -10.66 -8.37 24.48
C ALA A 72 -9.37 -8.60 23.65
N ASN A 73 -9.49 -8.85 22.34
CA ASN A 73 -8.35 -9.00 21.46
C ASN A 73 -7.86 -7.61 20.98
N PRO A 74 -6.66 -7.14 21.38
CA PRO A 74 -6.15 -5.84 20.99
C PRO A 74 -6.06 -5.67 19.47
N TYR A 75 -5.73 -6.74 18.74
CA TYR A 75 -5.57 -6.70 17.29
C TYR A 75 -6.91 -6.43 16.57
N LEU A 76 -8.05 -6.87 17.10
CA LEU A 76 -9.37 -6.66 16.48
C LEU A 76 -9.90 -5.22 16.61
N SER A 77 -9.32 -4.42 17.51
CA SER A 77 -9.61 -2.99 17.62
C SER A 77 -8.85 -2.13 16.61
N PHE A 78 -7.96 -2.74 15.83
CA PHE A 78 -7.06 -2.02 14.94
C PHE A 78 -7.75 -1.60 13.63
N ASN A 79 -8.04 -0.31 13.51
CA ASN A 79 -8.46 0.36 12.29
C ASN A 79 -7.80 1.74 12.28
N TYR A 80 -6.74 1.90 11.49
CA TYR A 80 -5.97 3.14 11.40
C TYR A 80 -6.11 3.76 10.01
N ASP A 81 -6.49 5.03 9.93
CA ASP A 81 -6.51 5.83 8.69
C ASP A 81 -5.64 7.09 8.86
N ALA A 82 -4.49 7.13 8.18
CA ALA A 82 -3.53 8.24 8.25
C ALA A 82 -4.07 9.57 7.71
N LEU A 83 -5.20 9.56 6.98
CA LEU A 83 -5.89 10.78 6.56
C LEU A 83 -6.81 11.35 7.64
N ALA A 84 -7.39 10.47 8.47
CA ALA A 84 -8.36 10.84 9.50
C ALA A 84 -7.71 11.01 10.88
N GLU A 85 -6.60 10.33 11.11
CA GLU A 85 -5.89 10.30 12.39
C GLU A 85 -4.49 10.94 12.25
N PRO A 86 -4.02 11.63 13.30
CA PRO A 86 -2.66 12.15 13.33
C PRO A 86 -1.62 11.02 13.42
N SER A 87 -0.34 11.40 13.45
CA SER A 87 0.75 10.46 13.78
C SER A 87 0.44 9.75 15.11
N PRO A 88 0.58 8.43 15.18
CA PRO A 88 0.28 7.66 16.39
C PRO A 88 1.23 8.07 17.54
N ALA A 89 0.68 8.14 18.75
CA ALA A 89 1.47 8.38 19.95
C ALA A 89 2.14 7.08 20.44
N PRO A 90 3.37 7.14 20.97
CA PRO A 90 4.07 5.96 21.47
C PRO A 90 3.37 5.35 22.69
N PRO A 91 3.18 4.02 22.74
CA PRO A 91 2.70 3.34 23.93
C PRO A 91 3.82 3.25 24.97
N SER A 92 3.43 3.06 26.23
CA SER A 92 4.34 2.72 27.32
C SER A 92 3.92 1.37 27.91
N PRO A 93 4.80 0.35 27.95
CA PRO A 93 6.21 0.33 27.51
C PRO A 93 6.40 0.17 25.98
N LEU A 94 7.57 0.58 25.46
CA LEU A 94 7.95 0.42 24.05
C LEU A 94 8.46 -1.00 23.69
N CYS A 95 8.41 -1.97 24.61
CA CYS A 95 8.78 -3.39 24.46
C CYS A 95 10.17 -3.76 23.87
N TYR A 96 10.93 -2.82 23.33
CA TYR A 96 12.32 -2.98 22.90
C TYR A 96 13.31 -2.21 23.79
N ALA A 97 12.83 -1.45 24.76
CA ALA A 97 13.69 -0.72 25.68
C ALA A 97 14.40 -1.68 26.65
N LEU A 98 15.67 -1.42 26.96
CA LEU A 98 16.44 -2.19 27.94
C LEU A 98 15.70 -2.23 29.29
N GLY A 99 15.43 -3.45 29.79
CA GLY A 99 14.71 -3.66 31.04
C GLY A 99 13.18 -3.54 30.95
N ALA A 100 12.62 -3.29 29.77
CA ALA A 100 11.17 -3.35 29.57
C ALA A 100 10.69 -4.80 29.56
N HIS A 101 9.70 -5.09 30.39
CA HIS A 101 9.00 -6.37 30.41
C HIS A 101 7.60 -6.10 29.88
N CYS A 102 7.22 -6.74 28.78
CA CYS A 102 5.89 -6.61 28.20
C CYS A 102 5.10 -7.88 28.40
N ASP A 103 3.88 -7.74 28.92
CA ASP A 103 2.89 -8.78 28.75
C ASP A 103 2.42 -8.86 27.28
N ARG A 104 1.64 -9.89 26.94
CA ARG A 104 1.15 -10.11 25.57
C ARG A 104 0.28 -8.97 25.05
N GLY A 105 -0.47 -8.30 25.92
CA GLY A 105 -1.32 -7.17 25.56
C GLY A 105 -0.50 -5.91 25.27
N GLN A 106 0.52 -5.63 26.09
CA GLN A 106 1.48 -4.56 25.88
C GLN A 106 2.30 -4.77 24.60
N LEU A 107 2.73 -6.01 24.34
CA LEU A 107 3.42 -6.36 23.09
C LEU A 107 2.52 -6.13 21.88
N ALA A 108 1.24 -6.52 21.95
CA ALA A 108 0.28 -6.26 20.88
C ALA A 108 0.07 -4.76 20.63
N GLN A 109 -0.07 -3.94 21.69
CA GLN A 109 -0.18 -2.49 21.54
C GLN A 109 1.06 -1.88 20.90
N PHE A 110 2.25 -2.37 21.26
CA PHE A 110 3.50 -1.97 20.65
C PHE A 110 3.56 -2.35 19.15
N ASP A 111 3.22 -3.59 18.79
CA ASP A 111 3.16 -4.03 17.39
C ASP A 111 2.20 -3.15 16.57
N LEU A 112 1.01 -2.86 17.11
CA LEU A 112 0.04 -2.01 16.45
C LEU A 112 0.59 -0.58 16.28
N TYR A 113 1.25 -0.02 17.29
CA TYR A 113 1.89 1.29 17.18
C TYR A 113 2.96 1.33 16.08
N ASP A 114 3.86 0.33 16.04
CA ASP A 114 4.91 0.24 15.02
C ASP A 114 4.30 0.20 13.61
N ILE A 115 3.25 -0.61 13.42
CA ILE A 115 2.54 -0.67 12.13
C ILE A 115 1.82 0.64 11.81
N LYS A 116 1.15 1.31 12.76
CA LYS A 116 0.53 2.62 12.51
C LYS A 116 1.58 3.62 12.03
N GLN A 117 2.73 3.64 12.70
CA GLN A 117 3.81 4.58 12.37
C GLN A 117 4.38 4.32 10.97
N GLN A 118 4.58 3.05 10.62
CA GLN A 118 5.03 2.67 9.28
C GLN A 118 3.98 2.98 8.22
N VAL A 119 2.69 2.72 8.46
CA VAL A 119 1.60 3.08 7.54
C VAL A 119 1.53 4.59 7.33
N HIS A 120 1.65 5.38 8.40
CA HIS A 120 1.62 6.85 8.34
C HIS A 120 2.78 7.42 7.53
N SER A 121 3.99 6.86 7.69
CA SER A 121 5.20 7.40 7.08
C SER A 121 5.51 6.86 5.68
N SER A 122 5.11 5.62 5.37
CA SER A 122 5.49 4.94 4.13
C SER A 122 4.40 4.98 3.05
N LEU A 123 3.12 5.11 3.42
CA LEU A 123 2.00 5.05 2.48
C LEU A 123 1.30 6.41 2.36
N PRO A 124 1.02 6.90 1.14
CA PRO A 124 0.27 8.14 0.95
C PRO A 124 -1.18 7.94 1.41
N ALA A 125 -1.56 8.64 2.49
CA ALA A 125 -2.87 8.49 3.13
C ALA A 125 -3.24 7.00 3.33
N GLY A 126 -2.29 6.26 3.91
CA GLY A 126 -2.40 4.84 4.18
C GLY A 126 -3.51 4.51 5.16
N ARG A 127 -4.14 3.35 4.95
CA ARG A 127 -5.10 2.76 5.88
C ARG A 127 -4.72 1.31 6.15
N ALA A 128 -4.85 0.88 7.39
CA ALA A 128 -4.67 -0.51 7.79
C ALA A 128 -5.78 -0.93 8.76
N LEU A 129 -6.27 -2.16 8.60
CA LEU A 129 -7.36 -2.73 9.37
C LEU A 129 -7.07 -4.19 9.66
N VAL A 130 -7.36 -4.63 10.89
CA VAL A 130 -7.38 -6.05 11.24
C VAL A 130 -8.80 -6.39 11.65
N CYS A 131 -9.33 -7.45 11.05
CA CYS A 131 -10.69 -7.88 11.33
C CYS A 131 -10.87 -9.36 11.00
N ARG A 132 -11.99 -9.94 11.44
CA ARG A 132 -12.45 -11.25 10.99
C ARG A 132 -13.18 -11.11 9.66
N ASP A 133 -12.72 -11.81 8.63
CA ASP A 133 -13.36 -11.74 7.31
C ASP A 133 -13.40 -13.10 6.62
N ALA A 134 -14.58 -13.44 6.12
CA ALA A 134 -14.83 -14.64 5.33
C ALA A 134 -15.03 -14.33 3.83
N GLY A 135 -15.11 -13.05 3.45
CA GLY A 135 -15.27 -12.62 2.07
C GLY A 135 -14.33 -11.47 1.74
N LEU A 136 -13.15 -11.75 1.21
CA LEU A 136 -12.18 -10.67 0.89
C LEU A 136 -12.58 -9.86 -0.34
N TRP A 137 -13.36 -10.46 -1.23
CA TRP A 137 -13.60 -9.98 -2.60
C TRP A 137 -15.07 -9.65 -2.85
N GLN A 138 -15.30 -8.56 -3.56
CA GLN A 138 -16.61 -8.18 -4.10
C GLN A 138 -16.39 -7.58 -5.51
N GLY A 139 -17.02 -8.18 -6.53
CA GLY A 139 -16.88 -7.70 -7.91
C GLY A 139 -15.44 -7.69 -8.44
N GLY A 140 -14.59 -8.65 -8.00
CA GLY A 140 -13.18 -8.73 -8.40
C GLY A 140 -12.25 -7.70 -7.74
N ARG A 141 -12.74 -6.94 -6.76
CA ARG A 141 -11.95 -6.00 -5.96
C ARG A 141 -11.94 -6.41 -4.49
N LEU A 142 -10.87 -6.07 -3.77
CA LEU A 142 -10.84 -6.19 -2.31
C LEU A 142 -11.81 -5.18 -1.69
N ARG A 143 -12.40 -5.54 -0.56
CA ARG A 143 -13.29 -4.64 0.22
C ARG A 143 -12.73 -4.36 1.60
N TRP A 144 -13.00 -3.17 2.13
CA TRP A 144 -12.65 -2.82 3.51
C TRP A 144 -13.56 -3.51 4.51
N ASP A 145 -14.86 -3.56 4.22
CA ASP A 145 -15.85 -4.16 5.10
C ASP A 145 -15.51 -5.61 5.42
N CYS A 146 -15.72 -5.98 6.68
CA CYS A 146 -15.46 -7.31 7.18
C CYS A 146 -16.80 -7.96 7.52
N THR A 147 -17.05 -9.16 6.98
CA THR A 147 -18.33 -9.85 7.19
C THR A 147 -18.18 -11.17 7.93
N GLY A 148 -17.04 -11.40 8.58
CA GLY A 148 -16.77 -12.63 9.32
C GLY A 148 -17.25 -12.53 10.78
N GLY A 149 -17.94 -13.57 11.27
CA GLY A 149 -18.21 -13.76 12.70
C GLY A 149 -16.99 -14.34 13.45
N ALA A 150 -17.17 -14.71 14.72
CA ALA A 150 -16.09 -15.21 15.60
C ALA A 150 -15.28 -16.40 15.01
N GLY A 151 -15.90 -17.23 14.16
CA GLY A 151 -15.24 -18.36 13.49
C GLY A 151 -14.49 -18.02 12.19
N ALA A 152 -14.59 -16.79 11.69
CA ALA A 152 -13.87 -16.37 10.49
C ALA A 152 -12.39 -16.07 10.80
N PRO A 153 -11.49 -16.29 9.84
CA PRO A 153 -10.08 -16.05 10.04
C PRO A 153 -9.79 -14.56 10.24
N LEU A 154 -8.72 -14.25 11.00
CA LEU A 154 -8.21 -12.89 11.07
C LEU A 154 -7.50 -12.52 9.77
N VAL A 155 -7.73 -11.29 9.34
CA VAL A 155 -7.21 -10.75 8.09
C VAL A 155 -6.61 -9.37 8.37
N VAL A 156 -5.41 -9.15 7.86
CA VAL A 156 -4.78 -7.82 7.80
C VAL A 156 -5.06 -7.23 6.43
N LYS A 157 -5.72 -6.08 6.38
CA LYS A 157 -5.96 -5.31 5.15
C LYS A 157 -5.13 -4.03 5.19
N VAL A 158 -4.40 -3.75 4.11
CA VAL A 158 -3.60 -2.51 3.98
C VAL A 158 -3.84 -1.90 2.61
N GLY A 159 -3.91 -0.57 2.55
CA GLY A 159 -4.03 0.17 1.31
C GLY A 159 -3.60 1.63 1.44
N TRP A 160 -3.46 2.31 0.31
CA TRP A 160 -3.02 3.69 0.19
C TRP A 160 -3.89 4.46 -0.80
N ARG A 161 -4.17 5.73 -0.54
CA ARG A 161 -4.91 6.55 -1.51
C ARG A 161 -3.93 7.16 -2.51
N GLY A 162 -4.31 7.14 -3.79
CA GLY A 162 -3.59 7.95 -4.79
C GLY A 162 -3.67 9.43 -4.46
N LYS A 163 -2.83 10.25 -5.09
CA LYS A 163 -2.91 11.71 -5.00
C LYS A 163 -3.49 12.26 -6.31
N ARG A 164 -4.50 13.11 -6.21
CA ARG A 164 -5.02 13.87 -7.35
C ARG A 164 -3.99 14.93 -7.78
N PRO A 165 -4.09 15.49 -9.00
CA PRO A 165 -3.21 16.57 -9.46
C PRO A 165 -3.23 17.81 -8.55
N ASP A 166 -4.34 18.07 -7.87
CA ASP A 166 -4.54 19.13 -6.88
C ASP A 166 -3.89 18.83 -5.50
N GLY A 167 -3.33 17.64 -5.36
CA GLY A 167 -2.69 17.17 -4.15
C GLY A 167 -3.61 16.55 -3.11
N THR A 168 -4.91 16.49 -3.36
CA THR A 168 -5.87 15.83 -2.46
C THR A 168 -5.79 14.31 -2.60
N ALA A 169 -6.12 13.58 -1.53
CA ALA A 169 -6.24 12.13 -1.61
C ALA A 169 -7.37 11.75 -2.57
N ALA A 170 -7.05 10.88 -3.53
CA ALA A 170 -8.01 10.31 -4.46
C ALA A 170 -9.07 9.52 -3.68
N ARG A 171 -10.33 9.84 -3.95
CA ARG A 171 -11.51 9.07 -3.54
C ARG A 171 -12.14 8.55 -4.83
N ASP A 172 -12.36 7.24 -4.94
CA ASP A 172 -13.03 6.62 -6.09
C ASP A 172 -14.50 7.11 -6.20
N ALA A 173 -15.15 6.84 -7.33
CA ALA A 173 -16.50 7.31 -7.65
C ALA A 173 -17.57 6.89 -6.62
N ASP A 174 -17.35 5.80 -5.88
CA ASP A 174 -18.22 5.32 -4.78
C ASP A 174 -17.72 5.75 -3.39
N GLY A 175 -16.73 6.67 -3.32
CA GLY A 175 -16.18 7.19 -2.07
C GLY A 175 -15.22 6.26 -1.32
N ALA A 176 -15.14 4.98 -1.68
CA ALA A 176 -14.28 3.99 -1.04
C ALA A 176 -13.10 3.59 -1.96
N PHE A 177 -11.90 4.09 -1.64
CA PHE A 177 -10.66 3.45 -2.10
C PHE A 177 -10.63 1.99 -1.57
N VAL A 178 -10.16 1.03 -2.36
CA VAL A 178 -10.13 -0.41 -1.99
C VAL A 178 -8.81 -0.80 -1.34
N PRO A 179 -8.75 -1.79 -0.42
CA PRO A 179 -7.47 -2.29 0.06
C PRO A 179 -6.57 -2.72 -1.10
N GLY A 180 -5.27 -2.42 -1.01
CA GLY A 180 -4.29 -2.89 -2.00
C GLY A 180 -3.87 -4.33 -1.76
N VAL A 181 -3.88 -4.75 -0.48
CA VAL A 181 -3.54 -6.11 -0.05
C VAL A 181 -4.45 -6.58 1.09
N ALA A 182 -4.67 -7.89 1.14
CA ALA A 182 -5.31 -8.57 2.26
C ALA A 182 -4.55 -9.88 2.54
N VAL A 183 -4.02 -10.01 3.76
CA VAL A 183 -3.26 -11.19 4.21
C VAL A 183 -4.04 -11.91 5.29
N VAL A 184 -4.29 -13.20 5.07
CA VAL A 184 -4.95 -14.06 6.06
C VAL A 184 -3.92 -14.49 7.11
N VAL A 185 -4.19 -14.19 8.36
CA VAL A 185 -3.37 -14.63 9.51
C VAL A 185 -3.63 -16.10 9.79
N GLY A 186 -4.91 -16.48 9.79
CA GLY A 186 -5.44 -17.80 10.13
C GLY A 186 -6.64 -17.71 11.07
N ALA A 187 -7.26 -18.84 11.39
CA ALA A 187 -8.11 -18.95 12.58
C ALA A 187 -7.16 -19.19 13.76
N LEU A 188 -6.95 -18.17 14.61
CA LEU A 188 -6.27 -18.44 15.88
C LEU A 188 -7.16 -19.42 16.69
N PRO A 189 -6.58 -20.50 17.25
CA PRO A 189 -7.33 -21.52 17.99
C PRO A 189 -7.95 -20.99 19.28
#